data_AF-A0A7W1KN65-F1
#
_entry.id   AF-A0A7W1KN65-F1
#
_cell.length_a   1.000
_cell.length_b   1.000
_cell.length_c   1.000
_cell.angle_alpha   90.00
_cell.angle_beta   90.00
_cell.angle_gamma   90.00
#
_symmetry.space_group_name_H-M   'P 1'
#
loop_
_entity.id
_entity.type
_entity.pdbx_description
1 polymer ?
#
loop_
_entity_poly.entity_id
_entity_poly.type
_entity_poly.pdbx_seq_one_letter_code
_entity_poly.pdbx_strand_id
1 'polypeptide(L)'
;VYSYRHLLQVLAIKLRQMEGATLESMVKELASLTGDLIERRAASALGPGLPPPSQLPLLRTPGTGRGRVGRAVMAWLTPVEGMSAVSSTCRRIAVAPGVEVLIDEQHPALRLNGDSAVIAETLRQALMSVVGLEPVTVPDEAAPDEGVWKQ
;
A
#
# COMPACT_ATOMS: atom_id res chain seq x y z
N VAL A 1 19.24 -5.32 15.32
CA VAL A 1 17.88 -4.73 15.19
C VAL A 1 18.03 -3.43 14.41
N TYR A 2 17.40 -3.34 13.24
CA TYR A 2 17.39 -2.11 12.45
C TYR A 2 16.34 -1.16 13.06
N SER A 3 16.76 0.02 13.52
CA SER A 3 15.87 1.05 14.09
C SER A 3 15.32 1.96 12.98
N TYR A 4 14.16 2.58 13.20
CA TYR A 4 13.54 3.57 12.29
C TYR A 4 14.53 4.65 11.83
N ARG A 5 15.39 5.13 12.73
CA ARG A 5 16.48 6.06 12.40
C ARG A 5 17.43 5.51 11.34
N HIS A 6 17.77 4.22 11.42
CA HIS A 6 18.67 3.59 10.46
C HIS A 6 18.01 3.46 9.09
N LEU A 7 16.72 3.14 9.04
CA LEU A 7 15.95 3.17 7.80
C LEU A 7 16.00 4.56 7.16
N LEU A 8 15.74 5.61 7.95
CA LEU A 8 15.80 7.00 7.48
C LEU A 8 17.19 7.40 6.95
N GLN A 9 18.26 6.95 7.61
CA GLN A 9 19.63 7.20 7.15
C GLN A 9 19.89 6.55 5.79
N VAL A 10 19.56 5.26 5.65
CA VAL A 10 19.74 4.54 4.37
C VAL A 10 18.90 5.18 3.28
N LEU A 11 17.66 5.55 3.59
CA LEU A 11 16.75 6.19 2.64
C LEU A 11 17.26 7.57 2.19
N ALA A 12 17.70 8.41 3.12
CA ALA A 12 18.27 9.72 2.80
C ALA A 12 19.52 9.61 1.93
N ILE A 13 20.41 8.64 2.21
CA ILE A 13 21.56 8.33 1.36
C ILE A 13 21.10 7.95 -0.04
N LYS A 14 20.08 7.09 -0.16
CA LYS A 14 19.60 6.63 -1.48
C LYS A 14 18.99 7.74 -2.32
N LEU A 15 18.21 8.64 -1.70
CA LEU A 15 17.64 9.79 -2.40
C LEU A 15 18.74 10.74 -2.91
N ARG A 16 19.74 11.04 -2.07
CA ARG A 16 20.89 11.87 -2.49
C ARG A 16 21.73 11.22 -3.58
N GLN A 17 21.89 9.89 -3.55
CA GLN A 17 22.55 9.15 -4.64
C GLN A 17 21.79 9.27 -5.96
N MET A 18 20.44 9.26 -5.93
CA MET A 18 19.61 9.45 -7.12
C MET A 18 19.71 10.88 -7.68
N GLU A 19 20.01 11.86 -6.83
CA GLU A 19 20.29 13.25 -7.22
C GLU A 19 21.74 13.47 -7.69
N GLY A 20 22.58 12.42 -7.70
CA GLY A 20 23.98 12.49 -8.15
C GLY A 20 24.98 12.97 -7.10
N ALA A 21 24.61 13.03 -5.81
CA ALA A 21 25.53 13.38 -4.74
C ALA A 21 26.60 12.29 -4.51
N THR A 22 27.83 12.71 -4.22
CA THR A 22 28.94 11.79 -3.90
C THR A 22 28.87 11.34 -2.44
N LEU A 23 29.49 10.20 -2.13
CA LEU A 23 29.54 9.68 -0.75
C LEU A 23 30.19 10.68 0.21
N GLU A 24 31.23 11.39 -0.22
CA GLU A 24 31.93 12.40 0.58
C GLU A 24 31.04 13.60 0.92
N SER A 25 30.26 14.10 -0.04
CA SER A 25 29.33 15.19 0.24
C SER A 25 28.20 14.74 1.16
N MET A 26 27.68 13.53 0.96
CA MET A 26 26.63 12.95 1.82
C MET A 26 27.11 12.73 3.25
N VAL A 27 28.32 12.23 3.45
CA VAL A 27 28.89 12.06 4.80
C VAL A 27 28.96 13.41 5.51
N LYS A 28 29.42 14.47 4.84
CA LYS A 28 29.47 15.81 5.42
C LYS A 28 28.08 16.39 5.70
N GLU A 29 27.11 16.16 4.82
CA GLU A 29 25.74 16.66 4.95
C GLU A 29 24.91 15.95 6.02
N LEU A 30 25.11 14.64 6.21
CA LEU A 30 24.32 13.80 7.12
C LEU A 30 24.98 13.60 8.49
N ALA A 31 26.29 13.81 8.63
CA ALA A 31 27.02 13.56 9.89
C ALA A 31 26.48 14.36 11.08
N SER A 32 25.97 15.57 10.85
CA SER A 32 25.47 16.46 11.89
C SER A 32 23.95 16.44 12.07
N LEU A 33 23.23 15.61 11.31
CA LEU A 33 21.76 15.63 11.36
C LEU A 33 21.22 14.71 12.45
N THR A 34 20.30 15.26 13.23
CA THR A 34 19.44 14.52 14.14
C THR A 34 18.38 13.73 13.36
N GLY A 35 17.78 12.72 13.99
CA GLY A 35 16.92 11.76 13.27
C GLY A 35 15.68 12.41 12.65
N ASP A 36 15.10 13.38 13.34
CA ASP A 36 13.97 14.22 12.92
C ASP A 36 14.28 15.11 11.72
N LEU A 37 15.51 15.65 11.63
CA LEU A 37 15.94 16.40 10.44
C LEU A 37 16.13 15.48 9.23
N ILE A 38 16.64 14.27 9.45
CA ILE A 38 16.74 13.25 8.39
C ILE A 38 15.34 12.86 7.91
N GLU A 39 14.39 12.70 8.82
CA GLU A 39 12.98 12.41 8.50
C GLU A 39 12.37 13.49 7.62
N ARG A 40 12.46 14.77 8.02
CA ARG A 40 11.91 15.88 7.23
C ARG A 40 12.54 15.98 5.85
N ARG A 41 13.86 15.77 5.73
CA ARG A 41 14.55 15.77 4.44
C ARG A 41 14.08 14.61 3.56
N ALA A 42 13.99 13.41 4.11
CA ALA A 42 13.50 12.24 3.37
C ALA A 42 12.06 12.45 2.89
N ALA A 43 11.18 12.94 3.77
CA ALA A 43 9.79 13.26 3.41
C ALA A 43 9.71 14.34 2.31
N SER A 44 10.52 15.40 2.43
CA SER A 44 10.56 16.48 1.42
C SER A 44 11.07 16.00 0.06
N ALA A 45 12.05 15.11 0.03
CA ALA A 45 12.62 14.58 -1.21
C ALA A 45 11.70 13.55 -1.90
N LEU A 46 10.90 12.81 -1.13
CA LEU A 46 9.85 11.94 -1.69
C LEU A 46 8.66 12.74 -2.23
N GLY A 47 8.38 13.90 -1.64
CA GLY A 47 7.27 14.77 -2.02
C GLY A 47 5.89 14.13 -1.80
N PRO A 48 4.81 14.82 -2.19
CA PRO A 48 3.43 14.30 -2.09
C PRO A 48 3.12 13.20 -3.12
N GLY A 49 4.06 12.92 -4.03
CA GLY A 49 3.85 12.02 -5.17
C GLY A 49 4.06 10.54 -4.86
N LEU A 50 4.51 10.18 -3.65
CA LEU A 50 4.67 8.78 -3.28
C LEU A 50 3.30 8.22 -2.83
N PRO A 51 2.71 7.27 -3.58
CA PRO A 51 1.48 6.64 -3.13
C PRO A 51 1.76 5.80 -1.87
N PRO A 52 0.74 5.53 -1.03
CA PRO A 52 0.91 4.70 0.15
C PRO A 52 1.50 3.32 -0.24
N PRO A 53 2.19 2.63 0.68
CA PRO A 53 2.90 1.39 0.37
C PRO A 53 2.06 0.32 -0.35
N SER A 54 0.76 0.25 -0.04
CA SER A 54 -0.21 -0.64 -0.68
C SER A 54 -0.49 -0.33 -2.15
N GLN A 55 -0.22 0.90 -2.59
CA GLN A 55 -0.44 1.40 -3.94
C GLN A 55 0.86 1.54 -4.74
N LEU A 56 2.02 1.23 -4.15
CA LEU A 56 3.28 1.22 -4.88
C LEU A 56 3.23 0.14 -5.99
N PRO A 57 3.64 0.46 -7.23
CA PRO A 57 3.59 -0.47 -8.36
C PRO A 57 4.73 -1.50 -8.30
N LEU A 58 4.97 -2.12 -7.14
CA LEU A 58 6.08 -3.06 -6.88
C LEU A 58 6.06 -4.30 -7.79
N LEU A 59 4.92 -4.57 -8.43
CA LEU A 59 4.66 -5.71 -9.30
C LEU A 59 4.10 -5.33 -10.68
N ARG A 60 3.77 -4.05 -10.88
CA ARG A 60 3.04 -3.60 -12.09
C ARG A 60 3.97 -3.23 -13.23
N THR A 61 5.24 -2.93 -12.95
CA THR A 61 6.21 -2.50 -13.97
C THR A 61 7.24 -3.60 -14.23
N PRO A 62 7.38 -4.09 -15.48
CA PRO A 62 8.42 -5.05 -15.84
C PRO A 62 9.80 -4.54 -15.43
N GLY A 63 10.49 -5.28 -14.54
CA GLY A 63 11.81 -4.93 -14.03
C GLY A 63 11.86 -4.35 -12.61
N THR A 64 10.71 -4.02 -12.01
CA THR A 64 10.60 -3.80 -10.56
C THR A 64 10.77 -5.15 -9.85
N GLY A 65 11.69 -5.23 -8.87
CA GLY A 65 11.96 -6.49 -8.17
C GLY A 65 12.86 -7.47 -8.93
N ARG A 66 14.02 -7.04 -9.44
CA ARG A 66 15.12 -7.96 -9.82
C ARG A 66 16.06 -8.22 -8.63
N GLY A 67 16.82 -9.31 -8.66
CA GLY A 67 17.81 -9.65 -7.62
C GLY A 67 17.18 -10.17 -6.32
N ARG A 68 17.85 -9.98 -5.18
CA ARG A 68 17.42 -10.56 -3.88
C ARG A 68 16.08 -10.01 -3.39
N VAL A 69 15.86 -8.71 -3.52
CA VAL A 69 14.60 -8.05 -3.13
C VAL A 69 13.46 -8.57 -3.98
N GLY A 70 13.68 -8.68 -5.29
CA GLY A 70 12.78 -9.35 -6.22
C GLY A 70 12.40 -10.75 -5.80
N ARG A 71 13.39 -11.59 -5.52
CA ARG A 71 13.18 -12.97 -5.07
C ARG A 71 12.44 -13.05 -3.74
N ALA A 72 12.70 -12.13 -2.81
CA ALA A 72 11.99 -12.08 -1.53
C ALA A 72 10.52 -11.68 -1.71
N VAL A 73 10.26 -10.66 -2.52
CA VAL A 73 8.90 -10.23 -2.87
C VAL A 73 8.17 -11.35 -3.60
N MET A 74 8.80 -11.99 -4.59
CA MET A 74 8.22 -13.14 -5.28
C MET A 74 7.96 -14.28 -4.31
N ALA A 75 8.88 -14.65 -3.43
CA ALA A 75 8.65 -15.70 -2.43
C ALA A 75 7.50 -15.39 -1.47
N TRP A 76 7.19 -14.11 -1.20
CA TRP A 76 6.02 -13.72 -0.43
C TRP A 76 4.71 -13.81 -1.21
N LEU A 77 4.78 -13.68 -2.53
CA LEU A 77 3.63 -13.71 -3.44
C LEU A 77 3.38 -15.09 -4.05
N THR A 78 4.42 -15.93 -4.13
CA THR A 78 4.34 -17.28 -4.67
C THR A 78 3.37 -18.08 -3.80
N PRO A 79 2.26 -18.59 -4.38
CA PRO A 79 1.40 -19.52 -3.68
C PRO A 79 2.23 -20.72 -3.22
N VAL A 80 2.01 -21.20 -2.00
CA VAL A 80 2.74 -22.37 -1.49
C VAL A 80 2.30 -23.60 -2.30
N GLU A 81 3.13 -24.05 -3.24
CA GLU A 81 2.91 -25.31 -3.96
C GLU A 81 2.99 -26.47 -2.96
N GLY A 82 1.85 -27.12 -2.75
CA GLY A 82 1.66 -28.15 -1.71
C GLY A 82 0.27 -28.17 -1.07
N MET A 83 -0.64 -27.23 -1.42
CA MET A 83 -2.03 -27.23 -0.98
C MET A 83 -2.85 -28.36 -1.64
N SER A 84 -2.53 -29.61 -1.30
CA SER A 84 -3.40 -30.74 -1.53
C SER A 84 -4.33 -30.89 -0.32
N ALA A 85 -5.61 -30.56 -0.51
CA ALA A 85 -6.76 -31.05 0.26
C ALA A 85 -6.65 -31.18 1.80
N VAL A 86 -5.92 -30.29 2.47
CA VAL A 86 -6.10 -30.05 3.91
C VAL A 86 -7.16 -28.97 4.04
N SER A 87 -8.08 -29.10 5.01
CA SER A 87 -9.17 -28.15 5.25
C SER A 87 -8.66 -26.71 5.25
N SER A 88 -8.85 -25.99 4.15
CA SER A 88 -8.58 -24.57 4.08
C SER A 88 -9.73 -23.84 4.78
N THR A 89 -9.38 -23.00 5.75
CA THR A 89 -10.34 -22.04 6.29
C THR A 89 -10.52 -20.96 5.22
N CYS A 90 -11.73 -20.85 4.69
CA CYS A 90 -12.09 -19.78 3.77
C CYS A 90 -12.77 -18.66 4.53
N ARG A 91 -12.32 -17.43 4.27
CA ARG A 91 -13.00 -16.22 4.72
C ARG A 91 -14.03 -15.80 3.68
N ARG A 92 -15.24 -15.50 4.15
CA ARG A 92 -16.32 -14.90 3.36
C ARG A 92 -16.21 -13.39 3.43
N ILE A 93 -16.18 -12.72 2.27
CA ILE A 93 -16.13 -11.26 2.16
C ILE A 93 -17.32 -10.81 1.31
N ALA A 94 -18.21 -10.00 1.88
CA ALA A 94 -19.30 -9.39 1.15
C ALA A 94 -18.76 -8.27 0.24
N VAL A 95 -19.12 -8.29 -1.04
CA VAL A 95 -18.61 -7.34 -2.04
C VAL A 95 -19.72 -6.37 -2.48
N ALA A 96 -20.86 -6.90 -2.89
CA ALA A 96 -22.03 -6.15 -3.35
C ALA A 96 -23.32 -6.97 -3.09
N PRO A 97 -24.52 -6.40 -3.23
CA PRO A 97 -25.76 -7.17 -3.13
C PRO A 97 -25.73 -8.39 -4.05
N GLY A 98 -25.85 -9.59 -3.46
CA GLY A 98 -25.80 -10.86 -4.18
C GLY A 98 -24.40 -11.32 -4.61
N VAL A 99 -23.32 -10.62 -4.23
CA VAL A 99 -21.95 -10.96 -4.58
C VAL A 99 -21.08 -11.10 -3.33
N GLU A 100 -20.56 -12.30 -3.13
CA GLU A 100 -19.58 -12.62 -2.09
C GLU A 100 -18.34 -13.22 -2.72
N VAL A 101 -17.21 -13.03 -2.04
CA VAL A 101 -15.94 -13.67 -2.37
C VAL A 101 -15.49 -14.57 -1.24
N LEU A 102 -15.15 -15.80 -1.60
CA LEU A 102 -14.51 -16.78 -0.73
C LEU A 102 -13.01 -16.76 -1.00
N ILE A 103 -12.23 -16.38 0.00
CA ILE A 103 -10.77 -16.38 -0.11
C ILE A 103 -10.19 -17.30 0.98
N ASP A 104 -9.28 -18.18 0.57
CA ASP A 104 -8.46 -18.99 1.48
C ASP A 104 -7.69 -18.09 2.46
N GLU A 105 -7.72 -18.37 3.76
CA GLU A 105 -7.02 -17.56 4.77
C GLU A 105 -5.51 -17.47 4.55
N GLN A 106 -4.91 -18.43 3.85
CA GLN A 106 -3.49 -18.39 3.50
C GLN A 106 -3.20 -17.52 2.26
N HIS A 107 -4.23 -17.05 1.57
CA HIS A 107 -4.09 -16.26 0.35
C HIS A 107 -3.31 -14.95 0.63
N PRO A 108 -2.30 -14.61 -0.21
CA PRO A 108 -1.46 -13.42 0.00
C PRO A 108 -2.24 -12.12 0.17
N ALA A 109 -3.37 -11.96 -0.52
CA ALA A 109 -4.21 -10.77 -0.40
C ALA A 109 -4.75 -10.54 1.04
N LEU A 110 -5.09 -11.61 1.77
CA LEU A 110 -5.51 -11.52 3.17
C LEU A 110 -4.32 -11.28 4.10
N ARG A 111 -3.18 -11.93 3.83
CA ARG A 111 -1.97 -11.79 4.66
C ARG A 111 -1.32 -10.41 4.55
N LEU A 112 -1.39 -9.77 3.38
CA LEU A 112 -0.73 -8.49 3.10
C LEU A 112 -1.60 -7.29 3.43
N ASN A 113 -2.89 -7.33 3.10
CA ASN A 113 -3.77 -6.19 3.33
C ASN A 113 -4.48 -6.26 4.68
N GLY A 114 -4.69 -7.45 5.26
CA GLY A 114 -5.32 -7.69 6.57
C GLY A 114 -6.80 -7.26 6.67
N ASP A 115 -7.19 -6.25 5.90
CA ASP A 115 -8.48 -5.60 5.88
C ASP A 115 -9.31 -6.10 4.70
N SER A 116 -10.38 -6.83 5.02
CA SER A 116 -11.35 -7.33 4.05
C SER A 116 -12.13 -6.21 3.34
N ALA A 117 -12.22 -5.00 3.93
CA ALA A 117 -12.93 -3.88 3.31
C ALA A 117 -12.23 -3.39 2.05
N VAL A 118 -10.89 -3.31 2.07
CA VAL A 118 -10.09 -2.91 0.90
C VAL A 118 -10.24 -3.92 -0.24
N ILE A 119 -10.26 -5.21 0.09
CA ILE A 119 -10.47 -6.29 -0.88
C ILE A 119 -11.88 -6.20 -1.49
N ALA A 120 -12.91 -6.00 -0.65
CA ALA A 120 -14.28 -5.83 -1.09
C ALA A 120 -14.45 -4.61 -2.01
N GLU A 121 -13.86 -3.47 -1.66
CA GLU A 121 -13.89 -2.24 -2.47
C GLU A 121 -13.25 -2.45 -3.84
N THR A 122 -12.06 -3.03 -3.86
CA THR A 122 -11.32 -3.30 -5.11
C THR A 122 -12.12 -4.23 -6.03
N LEU A 123 -12.71 -5.28 -5.48
CA LEU A 123 -13.55 -6.22 -6.24
C LEU A 123 -14.82 -5.56 -6.75
N ARG A 124 -15.43 -4.67 -5.96
CA ARG A 124 -16.61 -3.91 -6.40
C ARG A 124 -16.29 -3.02 -7.58
N GLN A 125 -15.19 -2.27 -7.52
CA GLN A 125 -14.72 -1.42 -8.63
C GLN A 125 -14.41 -2.26 -9.88
N ALA A 126 -13.77 -3.42 -9.71
CA ALA A 126 -13.52 -4.34 -10.82
C ALA A 126 -14.84 -4.85 -11.45
N LEU A 127 -15.81 -5.26 -10.64
CA LEU A 127 -17.13 -5.69 -11.13
C LEU A 127 -17.86 -4.56 -11.87
N MET A 128 -17.82 -3.33 -11.35
CA MET A 128 -18.40 -2.16 -12.02
C MET A 128 -17.77 -1.93 -13.39
N SER A 129 -16.44 -2.05 -13.49
CA SER A 129 -15.72 -1.93 -14.77
C SER A 129 -16.10 -3.02 -15.77
N VAL A 130 -16.36 -4.25 -15.32
CA VAL A 130 -16.74 -5.38 -16.18
C VAL A 130 -18.19 -5.25 -16.66
N VAL A 131 -19.07 -4.74 -15.81
CA VAL A 131 -20.50 -4.58 -16.11
C VAL A 131 -20.79 -3.27 -16.86
N GLY A 132 -19.81 -2.37 -16.97
CA GLY A 132 -19.97 -1.07 -17.63
C GLY A 132 -20.85 -0.10 -16.84
N LEU A 133 -20.95 -0.29 -15.52
CA LEU A 133 -21.64 0.64 -14.62
C LEU A 133 -20.63 1.68 -14.14
N GLU A 134 -20.73 2.90 -14.65
CA GLU A 134 -20.02 4.05 -14.09
C GLU A 134 -20.39 4.22 -12.60
N PRO A 135 -19.45 4.67 -11.75
CA PRO A 135 -19.76 4.92 -10.36
C PRO A 135 -20.87 5.94 -10.24
N VAL A 136 -22.00 5.51 -9.65
CA VAL A 136 -23.04 6.42 -9.18
C VAL A 136 -22.41 7.26 -8.07
N THR A 137 -21.92 8.44 -8.42
CA THR A 137 -21.65 9.48 -7.44
C THR A 137 -23.00 9.89 -6.88
N VAL A 138 -23.34 9.34 -5.71
CA VAL A 138 -24.44 9.88 -4.91
C VAL A 138 -23.99 11.30 -4.54
N PRO A 139 -24.65 12.35 -5.03
CA PRO A 139 -24.35 13.69 -4.56
C PRO A 139 -24.64 13.73 -3.07
N ASP A 140 -23.67 14.24 -2.31
CA ASP A 140 -23.79 14.56 -0.90
C ASP A 140 -24.96 15.54 -0.75
N GLU A 141 -26.13 15.01 -0.40
CA GLU A 141 -27.34 15.78 -0.23
C GLU A 141 -27.17 16.56 1.09
N ALA A 142 -26.80 17.83 0.90
CA ALA A 142 -26.58 18.84 1.90
C ALA A 142 -27.45 18.70 3.16
N ALA A 143 -26.80 18.51 4.31
CA ALA A 143 -27.25 19.24 5.50
C ALA A 143 -26.93 20.73 5.27
N PRO A 144 -27.83 21.69 5.57
CA PRO A 144 -28.42 21.81 6.90
C PRO A 144 -29.88 22.34 6.94
N ASP A 145 -30.61 22.07 8.03
CA ASP A 145 -31.47 23.11 8.62
C ASP A 145 -31.62 22.88 10.14
N GLU A 146 -30.79 23.58 10.91
CA GLU A 146 -31.08 23.86 12.31
C GLU A 146 -32.15 24.94 12.35
N GLY A 147 -33.40 24.57 12.68
CA GLY A 147 -34.48 25.55 12.70
C GLY A 147 -35.75 25.10 13.38
N VAL A 148 -35.94 25.59 14.61
CA VAL A 148 -37.24 25.91 15.24
C VAL A 148 -38.01 24.75 15.89
N TRP A 149 -37.71 24.51 17.17
CA TRP A 149 -38.74 24.14 18.15
C TRP A 149 -39.10 25.38 18.97
N LYS A 150 -40.23 26.01 18.63
CA LYS A 150 -40.99 26.91 19.52
C LYS A 150 -42.49 26.61 19.37
N GLN A 151 -43.03 25.84 20.30
CA GLN A 151 -44.15 26.14 21.22
C GLN A 151 -44.74 24.85 21.77
#